data_AF-A0A7S8WIC3-F1
#
_entry.id   AF-A0A7S8WIC3-F1
#
_cell.length_a   1.000
_cell.length_b   1.000
_cell.length_c   1.000
_cell.angle_alpha   90.00
_cell.angle_beta   90.00
_cell.angle_gamma   90.00
#
_symmetry.space_group_name_H-M   'P 1'
#
loop_
_entity.id
_entity.type
_entity.pdbx_description
1 polymer ?
#
loop_
_entity_poly.entity_id
_entity_poly.type
_entity_poly.pdbx_seq_one_letter_code
_entity_poly.pdbx_strand_id
1 'polypeptide(L)'
;MLATQMPDPQLEAKDVKQIKDKLAQCLKALQKRYVTSDAVVTSEDGDANVLCCALEAIFIHGIKRKYIRSEAGGRSSRGDRGLLPQPFFWSLLKTVTH
;
A
#
# COMPACT_ATOMS: atom_id res chain seq x y z
N MET A 1 30.64 -9.41 5.74
CA MET A 1 30.22 -8.23 4.96
C MET A 1 28.84 -8.53 4.39
N LEU A 2 27.77 -7.99 4.98
CA LEU A 2 26.42 -8.13 4.43
C LEU A 2 26.31 -7.19 3.23
N ALA A 3 26.39 -7.75 2.04
CA ALA A 3 26.19 -7.01 0.80
C ALA A 3 24.74 -6.49 0.79
N THR A 4 24.57 -5.18 0.98
CA THR A 4 23.33 -4.49 0.63
C THR A 4 23.13 -4.64 -0.87
N GLN A 5 22.37 -5.65 -1.26
CA GLN A 5 21.93 -5.85 -2.63
C GLN A 5 21.09 -4.64 -3.02
N MET A 6 21.65 -3.80 -3.89
CA MET A 6 20.92 -2.71 -4.51
C MET A 6 19.80 -3.33 -5.36
N PRO A 7 18.53 -2.90 -5.22
CA PRO A 7 17.44 -3.43 -6.03
C PRO A 7 17.72 -3.23 -7.51
N ASP A 8 17.54 -4.28 -8.30
CA ASP A 8 17.68 -4.23 -9.75
C ASP A 8 16.57 -3.31 -10.32
N PRO A 9 16.91 -2.20 -10.99
CA PRO A 9 15.92 -1.28 -11.55
C PRO A 9 14.99 -1.93 -12.58
N GLN A 10 15.40 -3.04 -13.22
CA GLN A 10 14.52 -3.78 -14.11
C GLN A 10 13.46 -4.61 -13.36
N LEU A 11 13.78 -5.10 -12.16
CA LEU A 11 12.86 -5.83 -11.32
C LEU A 11 11.79 -4.89 -10.74
N GLU A 12 12.22 -3.74 -10.22
CA GLU A 12 11.35 -2.67 -9.74
C GLU A 12 10.34 -2.21 -10.81
N ALA A 13 10.79 -2.05 -12.06
CA ALA A 13 9.90 -1.67 -13.16
C ALA A 13 8.84 -2.74 -13.47
N LYS A 14 9.20 -4.02 -13.35
CA LYS A 14 8.25 -5.14 -13.53
C LYS A 14 7.24 -5.19 -12.40
N ASP A 15 7.68 -5.01 -11.15
CA ASP A 15 6.82 -5.04 -9.98
C ASP A 15 5.82 -3.88 -10.00
N VAL A 16 6.28 -2.67 -10.32
CA VAL A 16 5.41 -1.49 -10.50
C VAL A 16 4.37 -1.72 -11.60
N LYS A 17 4.76 -2.37 -12.70
CA LYS A 17 3.81 -2.71 -13.78
C LYS A 17 2.75 -3.71 -13.28
N GLN A 18 3.16 -4.78 -12.60
CA GLN A 18 2.23 -5.78 -12.06
C GLN A 18 1.25 -5.18 -11.06
N ILE A 19 1.73 -4.29 -10.18
CA ILE A 19 0.89 -3.60 -9.20
C ILE A 19 -0.18 -2.75 -9.91
N LYS A 20 0.20 -2.01 -10.96
CA LYS A 20 -0.75 -1.21 -11.76
C LYS A 20 -1.77 -2.09 -12.48
N ASP A 21 -1.32 -3.18 -13.08
CA ASP A 21 -2.21 -4.13 -13.79
C ASP A 21 -3.22 -4.74 -12.81
N LYS A 22 -2.78 -5.13 -11.60
CA LYS A 22 -3.66 -5.65 -10.55
C LYS A 22 -4.67 -4.62 -10.06
N LEU A 23 -4.24 -3.37 -9.83
CA LEU A 23 -5.14 -2.28 -9.45
C LEU A 23 -6.23 -2.06 -10.52
N ALA A 24 -5.84 -1.99 -11.79
CA ALA A 24 -6.80 -1.80 -12.88
C ALA A 24 -7.78 -2.99 -13.00
N GLN A 25 -7.28 -4.22 -12.83
CA GLN A 25 -8.09 -5.43 -12.91
C GLN A 25 -9.15 -5.48 -11.80
N CYS A 26 -8.78 -5.28 -10.54
CA CYS A 26 -9.73 -5.37 -9.42
C CYS A 26 -10.74 -4.22 -9.44
N LEU A 27 -10.33 -2.99 -9.78
CA LEU A 27 -11.26 -1.85 -9.93
C LEU A 27 -12.31 -2.13 -11.01
N LYS A 28 -11.88 -2.64 -12.17
CA LYS A 28 -12.81 -2.98 -13.27
C LYS A 28 -13.78 -4.09 -12.85
N ALA A 29 -13.30 -5.09 -12.12
CA ALA A 29 -14.12 -6.20 -11.66
C ALA A 29 -15.16 -5.75 -10.60
N LEU A 30 -14.76 -4.90 -9.66
CA LEU A 30 -15.67 -4.28 -8.69
C LEU A 30 -16.69 -3.38 -9.39
N GLN A 31 -16.25 -2.50 -10.28
CA GLN A 31 -17.14 -1.61 -11.04
C GLN A 31 -18.18 -2.44 -11.81
N LYS A 32 -17.76 -3.48 -12.53
CA LYS A 32 -18.67 -4.34 -13.30
C LYS A 32 -19.73 -5.00 -12.41
N ARG A 33 -19.37 -5.44 -11.20
CA ARG A 33 -20.29 -6.12 -10.28
C ARG A 33 -21.24 -5.17 -9.59
N TYR A 34 -20.73 -4.03 -9.12
CA TYR A 34 -21.51 -3.15 -8.24
C TYR A 34 -22.25 -2.04 -8.97
N VAL A 35 -21.82 -1.62 -10.17
CA VAL A 35 -22.47 -0.51 -10.90
C VAL A 35 -23.91 -0.83 -11.33
N THR A 36 -24.25 -2.10 -11.50
CA THR A 36 -25.60 -2.54 -11.90
C THR A 36 -26.37 -3.21 -10.77
N SER A 37 -25.70 -3.59 -9.68
CA SER A 37 -26.29 -4.43 -8.64
C SER A 37 -26.86 -3.65 -7.45
N ASP A 38 -26.57 -2.34 -7.34
CA ASP A 38 -26.84 -1.50 -6.15
C ASP A 38 -26.39 -2.12 -4.81
N ALA A 39 -25.58 -3.19 -4.86
CA ALA A 39 -25.05 -3.87 -3.70
C ALA A 39 -23.89 -3.05 -3.11
N VAL A 40 -23.69 -3.19 -1.80
CA VAL A 40 -22.55 -2.57 -1.12
C VAL A 40 -21.30 -3.43 -1.27
N VAL A 41 -20.16 -2.78 -1.44
CA VAL A 41 -18.86 -3.46 -1.35
C VAL A 41 -18.60 -3.79 0.12
N THR A 42 -18.35 -5.07 0.42
CA THR A 42 -18.04 -5.54 1.77
C THR A 42 -16.61 -6.08 1.83
N SER A 43 -16.10 -6.30 3.04
CA SER A 43 -14.77 -6.91 3.28
C SER A 43 -14.67 -8.37 2.82
N GLU A 44 -15.79 -9.00 2.48
CA GLU A 44 -15.83 -10.38 1.97
C GLU A 44 -15.58 -10.44 0.45
N ASP A 45 -15.61 -9.31 -0.25
CA ASP A 45 -15.32 -9.29 -1.68
C ASP A 45 -13.82 -9.50 -1.94
N GLY A 46 -13.49 -10.58 -2.64
CA GLY A 46 -12.12 -10.91 -3.00
C GLY A 46 -11.40 -9.83 -3.80
N ASP A 47 -12.08 -9.16 -4.74
CA ASP A 47 -11.46 -8.06 -5.50
C ASP A 47 -11.31 -6.79 -4.65
N ALA A 48 -12.16 -6.58 -3.62
CA ALA A 48 -11.96 -5.49 -2.66
C ALA A 48 -10.72 -5.75 -1.80
N ASN A 49 -10.48 -7.00 -1.38
CA ASN A 49 -9.25 -7.36 -0.70
C ASN A 49 -8.02 -7.18 -1.62
N VAL A 50 -8.09 -7.62 -2.88
CA VAL A 50 -7.01 -7.42 -3.86
C VAL A 50 -6.76 -5.94 -4.12
N LEU A 51 -7.80 -5.10 -4.15
CA LEU A 51 -7.69 -3.64 -4.25
C LEU A 51 -6.91 -3.07 -3.05
N CYS A 52 -7.24 -3.46 -1.82
CA CYS A 52 -6.52 -3.05 -0.63
C CYS A 52 -5.03 -3.47 -0.68
N CYS A 53 -4.75 -4.73 -1.05
CA CYS A 53 -3.37 -5.20 -1.19
C CYS A 53 -2.59 -4.46 -2.29
N ALA A 54 -3.23 -4.17 -3.43
CA ALA A 54 -2.60 -3.42 -4.51
C ALA A 54 -2.28 -1.98 -4.08
N LEU A 55 -3.19 -1.33 -3.34
CA LEU A 55 -2.95 0.00 -2.78
C LEU A 55 -1.80 -0.01 -1.76
N GLU A 56 -1.76 -1.00 -0.86
CA GLU A 56 -0.65 -1.17 0.07
C GLU A 56 0.70 -1.35 -0.67
N ALA A 57 0.72 -2.18 -1.72
CA ALA A 57 1.91 -2.35 -2.56
C ALA A 57 2.33 -1.05 -3.27
N ILE A 58 1.38 -0.21 -3.74
CA ILE A 58 1.70 1.12 -4.28
C ILE A 58 2.32 2.01 -3.22
N PHE A 59 1.81 1.95 -1.99
CA PHE A 59 2.35 2.73 -0.90
C PHE A 59 3.74 2.26 -0.44
N ILE A 60 4.08 0.98 -0.64
CA ILE A 60 5.41 0.45 -0.30
C ILE A 60 6.41 0.65 -1.45
N HIS A 61 6.03 0.29 -2.69
CA HIS A 61 6.92 0.27 -3.86
C HIS A 61 6.81 1.52 -4.75
N GLY A 62 5.61 2.12 -4.84
CA GLY A 62 5.29 3.18 -5.79
C GLY A 62 5.47 4.61 -5.28
N ILE A 63 5.67 4.81 -3.97
CA ILE A 63 5.94 6.14 -3.42
C ILE A 63 7.39 6.51 -3.71
N LYS A 64 7.63 7.62 -4.41
CA LYS A 64 8.98 8.20 -4.53
C LYS A 64 9.54 8.43 -3.12
N ARG A 65 10.77 8.00 -2.84
CA ARG A 65 11.44 8.14 -1.52
C ARG A 65 11.32 9.54 -0.89
N LYS A 66 11.17 10.60 -1.69
CA LYS A 66 10.92 11.97 -1.20
C LYS A 66 9.59 12.18 -0.45
N TYR A 67 8.57 11.38 -0.73
CA TYR A 67 7.30 11.39 0.01
C TYR A 67 7.31 10.39 1.16
N ILE A 68 8.38 9.59 1.25
CA ILE A 68 8.62 8.67 2.34
C ILE A 68 9.36 9.47 3.43
N ARG A 69 8.61 10.02 4.40
CA ARG A 69 9.19 10.73 5.56
C ARG A 69 9.79 9.74 6.56
N SER A 70 11.11 9.52 6.50
CA SER A 70 11.84 8.68 7.46
C SER A 70 11.69 9.22 8.89
N GLU A 71 10.69 8.77 9.64
CA GLU A 71 10.67 8.86 11.11
C GLU A 71 11.72 7.89 11.68
N ALA A 72 12.98 8.13 11.31
CA ALA A 72 14.14 7.56 11.97
C ALA A 72 14.68 8.65 12.90
N GLY A 73 14.12 8.73 14.11
CA GLY A 73 14.66 9.54 15.19
C GLY A 73 13.62 10.39 15.90
N GLY A 74 12.91 9.81 16.88
CA GLY A 74 11.87 10.57 17.58
C GLY A 74 11.28 9.93 18.83
N ARG A 75 12.14 9.52 19.78
CA ARG A 75 11.80 9.28 21.21
C ARG A 75 10.79 8.16 21.50
N SER A 76 11.36 7.01 21.85
CA SER A 76 10.88 6.22 22.98
C SER A 76 10.71 7.11 24.22
N SER A 77 9.48 7.47 24.59
CA SER A 77 9.13 7.72 25.99
C SER A 77 7.62 7.78 26.18
N ARG A 78 7.05 6.63 26.55
CA ARG A 78 6.12 6.39 27.68
C ARG A 78 5.13 5.30 27.31
N GLY A 79 5.08 4.29 28.17
CA GLY A 79 4.41 3.03 27.92
C GLY A 79 2.90 3.15 27.81
N ASP A 80 2.36 2.47 26.81
CA ASP A 80 1.30 1.48 26.97
C ASP A 80 1.35 0.61 25.69
N ARG A 81 1.36 -0.71 25.88
CA ARG A 81 1.23 -1.79 24.87
C ARG A 81 1.81 -1.54 23.46
N GLY A 82 2.98 -2.14 23.23
CA GLY A 82 3.66 -2.36 21.94
C GLY A 82 2.86 -1.99 20.70
N LEU A 83 2.97 -0.74 20.27
CA LEU A 83 2.51 -0.31 18.97
C LEU A 83 3.41 -1.01 17.94
N LEU A 84 2.84 -1.98 17.24
CA LEU A 84 3.44 -2.62 16.07
C LEU A 84 4.06 -1.51 15.18
N PRO A 85 5.25 -1.72 14.59
CA PRO A 85 5.86 -0.73 13.72
C PRO A 85 4.84 -0.31 12.67
N GLN A 86 4.37 0.94 12.79
CA GLN A 86 3.26 1.41 11.97
C GLN A 86 3.77 1.43 10.53
N PRO A 87 3.06 0.78 9.58
CA PRO A 87 3.51 0.73 8.20
C PRO A 87 3.79 2.14 7.74
N PHE A 88 4.99 2.33 7.22
CA PHE A 88 5.59 3.62 6.97
C PHE A 88 4.71 4.59 6.15
N PHE A 89 3.82 4.04 5.32
CA PHE A 89 2.87 4.80 4.52
C PHE A 89 1.68 5.41 5.29
N TRP A 90 1.38 4.95 6.51
CA TRP A 90 0.24 5.46 7.30
C TRP A 90 0.35 6.95 7.57
N SER A 91 1.55 7.47 7.78
CA SER A 91 1.78 8.90 7.94
C SER A 91 1.37 9.68 6.69
N LEU A 92 1.63 9.16 5.49
CA LEU A 92 1.16 9.75 4.24
C LEU A 92 -0.36 9.60 4.10
N LEU A 93 -0.90 8.41 4.38
CA LEU A 93 -2.34 8.14 4.31
C LEU A 93 -3.13 9.13 5.20
N LYS A 94 -2.65 9.37 6.42
CA LYS A 94 -3.26 10.34 7.36
C LYS A 94 -3.38 11.74 6.77
N THR A 95 -2.44 12.20 5.91
CA THR A 95 -2.54 13.53 5.29
C THR A 95 -3.65 13.67 4.27
N VAL A 96 -4.20 12.54 3.80
CA VAL A 96 -5.29 12.52 2.80
C VAL A 96 -6.63 12.22 3.48
N THR A 97 -6.63 11.55 4.63
CA THR A 97 -7.86 11.12 5.32
C THR A 97 -8.27 11.98 6.52
N HIS A 98 -7.39 12.84 7.05
CA HIS A 98 -7.62 13.72 8.20
C HIS A 98 -7.11 15.13 7.95
#